data_AF-A0A3C1GLS4-F1
#
_entry.id   AF-A0A3C1GLS4-F1
#
_cell.length_a   1.000
_cell.length_b   1.000
_cell.length_c   1.000
_cell.angle_alpha   90.00
_cell.angle_beta   90.00
_cell.angle_gamma   90.00
#
_symmetry.space_group_name_H-M   'P 1'
#
loop_
_entity.id
_entity.type
_entity.pdbx_description
1 polymer ?
#
loop_
_entity_poly.entity_id
_entity_poly.type
_entity_poly.pdbx_seq_one_letter_code
_entity_poly.pdbx_strand_id
1 'polypeptide(L)'
;MITEVDESGHIIGMAAIAATVLDHHGFALVGEPLAWTATRGTFRIATPNAGRGGRGYAEFLLEGGTAVVTIQAGTLTRSLLFHAP
;
A
#
# COMPACT_ATOMS: atom_id res chain seq x y z
N MET A 1 -7.30 5.22 7.59
CA MET A 1 -8.20 5.08 6.44
C MET A 1 -9.08 6.30 6.45
N ILE A 2 -9.08 7.07 5.36
CA ILE A 2 -9.96 8.22 5.21
C ILE A 2 -11.08 7.76 4.30
N THR A 3 -12.31 8.03 4.68
CA THR A 3 -13.47 7.78 3.84
C THR A 3 -13.78 9.08 3.12
N GLU A 4 -13.62 9.10 1.80
CA GLU A 4 -14.07 10.20 0.96
C GLU A 4 -15.38 9.83 0.28
N VAL A 5 -16.25 10.80 0.09
CA VAL A 5 -17.49 10.64 -0.68
C VAL A 5 -17.25 11.33 -2.02
N ASP A 6 -17.39 10.61 -3.13
CA ASP A 6 -17.26 11.22 -4.46
C ASP A 6 -18.46 12.14 -4.78
N GLU A 7 -18.39 12.86 -5.90
CA GLU A 7 -19.42 13.82 -6.32
C GLU A 7 -20.80 13.17 -6.57
N SER A 8 -20.85 11.83 -6.71
CA SER A 8 -22.07 11.05 -6.89
C SER A 8 -22.66 10.52 -5.57
N GLY A 9 -21.98 10.72 -4.44
CA GLY A 9 -22.36 10.15 -3.15
C GLY A 9 -21.78 8.77 -2.87
N HIS A 10 -20.86 8.26 -3.70
CA HIS A 10 -20.21 6.96 -3.50
C HIS A 10 -19.14 7.06 -2.42
N ILE A 11 -19.22 6.18 -1.42
CA ILE A 11 -18.23 6.07 -0.35
C ILE A 11 -16.98 5.33 -0.86
N ILE A 12 -15.85 6.03 -0.93
CA ILE A 12 -14.55 5.46 -1.29
C ILE A 12 -13.67 5.45 -0.05
N GLY A 13 -13.21 4.26 0.34
CA GLY A 13 -12.15 4.10 1.32
C GLY A 13 -10.79 4.38 0.68
N MET A 14 -10.10 5.43 1.12
CA MET A 14 -8.74 5.75 0.71
C MET A 14 -7.73 5.42 1.81
N ALA A 15 -6.65 4.76 1.42
CA ALA A 15 -5.56 4.39 2.32
C ALA A 15 -4.19 4.73 1.70
N ALA A 16 -3.40 5.47 2.46
CA ALA A 16 -1.98 5.66 2.19
C ALA A 16 -1.18 4.59 2.95
N ILE A 17 -0.39 3.82 2.21
CA ILE A 17 0.42 2.72 2.74
C ILE A 17 1.88 3.09 2.53
N ALA A 18 2.69 2.95 3.57
CA ALA A 18 4.12 3.06 3.45
C ALA A 18 4.80 1.81 3.99
N ALA A 19 5.84 1.36 3.29
CA ALA A 19 6.63 0.21 3.69
C ALA A 19 8.11 0.58 3.63
N THR A 20 8.86 0.05 4.59
CA THR A 20 10.33 0.14 4.63
C THR A 20 10.87 -1.29 4.67
N VAL A 21 11.79 -1.61 3.77
CA VAL A 21 12.50 -2.90 3.82
C VAL A 21 13.75 -2.71 4.66
N LEU A 22 13.92 -3.54 5.69
CA LEU A 22 15.09 -3.51 6.56
C LEU A 22 15.93 -4.78 6.34
N ASP A 23 17.25 -4.65 6.44
CA ASP A 23 18.15 -5.80 6.55
C ASP A 23 18.09 -6.41 7.96
N HIS A 24 18.85 -7.49 8.18
CA HIS A 24 18.89 -8.19 9.45
C HIS A 24 19.54 -7.39 10.60
N HIS A 25 20.20 -6.26 10.30
CA HIS A 25 20.74 -5.34 11.28
C HIS A 25 19.78 -4.17 11.58
N GLY A 26 18.64 -4.09 10.90
CA GLY A 26 17.67 -3.01 11.04
C GLY A 26 17.97 -1.78 10.19
N PHE A 27 18.92 -1.85 9.25
CA PHE A 27 19.19 -0.76 8.30
C PHE A 27 18.27 -0.85 7.09
N ALA A 28 17.88 0.29 6.56
CA ALA A 28 16.99 0.34 5.41
C ALA A 28 17.70 -0.11 4.13
N LEU A 29 17.09 -1.09 3.44
CA LEU A 29 17.51 -1.55 2.13
C LEU A 29 16.94 -0.62 1.05
N VAL A 30 17.80 0.28 0.56
CA VAL A 30 17.47 1.22 -0.52
C VAL A 30 17.54 0.51 -1.86
N GLY A 31 16.57 0.74 -2.73
CA GLY A 31 16.53 0.20 -4.09
C GLY A 31 15.86 -1.17 -4.21
N GLU A 32 15.49 -1.80 -3.09
CA GLU A 32 14.72 -3.05 -3.11
C GLU A 32 13.32 -2.78 -3.69
N PRO A 33 12.93 -3.37 -4.83
CA PRO A 33 11.64 -3.07 -5.44
C PRO A 33 10.49 -3.59 -4.58
N LEU A 34 9.44 -2.76 -4.44
CA LEU A 34 8.19 -3.16 -3.81
C LEU A 34 7.13 -3.43 -4.87
N ALA A 35 6.56 -4.62 -4.85
CA ALA A 35 5.39 -4.97 -5.63
C ALA A 35 4.13 -4.87 -4.76
N TRP A 36 3.12 -4.17 -5.29
CA TRP A 36 1.87 -3.89 -4.60
C TRP A 36 0.74 -4.59 -5.34
N THR A 37 -0.06 -5.37 -4.62
CA THR A 37 -1.23 -6.06 -5.17
C THR A 37 -2.38 -5.94 -4.19
N ALA A 38 -3.60 -6.00 -4.70
CA ALA A 38 -4.80 -5.99 -3.87
C ALA A 38 -5.81 -6.99 -4.42
N THR A 39 -6.55 -7.66 -3.53
CA THR A 39 -7.62 -8.59 -3.95
C THR A 39 -8.81 -7.86 -4.59
N ARG A 40 -9.02 -6.59 -4.22
CA ARG A 40 -10.04 -5.65 -4.72
C ARG A 40 -9.50 -4.22 -4.61
N GLY A 41 -10.11 -3.28 -5.32
CA GLY A 41 -9.69 -1.87 -5.33
C GLY A 41 -8.56 -1.58 -6.32
N THR A 42 -8.12 -0.33 -6.39
CA THR A 42 -7.10 0.15 -7.32
C THR A 42 -6.02 0.96 -6.62
N PHE A 43 -4.78 0.86 -7.08
CA PHE A 43 -3.71 1.75 -6.65
C PHE A 43 -3.65 2.97 -7.59
N ARG A 44 -3.77 4.18 -7.05
CA ARG A 44 -3.60 5.43 -7.83
C ARG A 44 -2.13 5.80 -7.97
N ILE A 45 -1.35 5.54 -6.92
CA ILE A 45 0.08 5.84 -6.88
C ILE A 45 0.76 4.66 -6.21
N ALA A 46 1.86 4.20 -6.79
CA ALA A 46 2.74 3.23 -6.16
C ALA A 46 4.18 3.58 -6.55
N THR A 47 5.00 3.88 -5.54
CA THR A 47 6.41 4.17 -5.72
C THR A 47 7.25 2.97 -5.30
N PRO A 48 8.30 2.63 -6.06
CA PRO A 48 9.27 1.66 -5.60
C PRO A 48 10.01 2.22 -4.39
N ASN A 49 10.59 1.33 -3.60
CA ASN A 49 11.45 1.74 -2.51
C ASN A 49 12.83 2.17 -3.06
N ALA A 50 12.97 3.47 -3.37
CA ALA A 50 14.15 4.05 -4.02
C ALA A 50 14.74 5.28 -3.30
N GLY A 51 14.16 5.69 -2.17
CA GLY A 51 14.55 6.91 -1.44
C GLY A 51 15.56 6.70 -0.30
N ARG A 52 16.11 7.80 0.24
CA ARG A 52 16.93 7.79 1.45
C ARG A 52 16.12 7.22 2.62
N GLY A 53 16.59 6.12 3.22
CA GLY A 53 15.87 5.41 4.28
C GLY A 53 14.95 4.28 3.81
N GLY A 54 15.05 3.87 2.55
CA GLY A 54 14.49 2.60 2.07
C GLY A 54 12.97 2.49 2.20
N ARG A 55 12.24 3.59 1.93
CA ARG A 55 10.78 3.66 2.03
C ARG A 55 10.12 3.70 0.66
N GLY A 56 9.11 2.87 0.44
CA GLY A 56 8.16 2.99 -0.67
C GLY A 56 6.75 3.36 -0.17
N TYR A 57 5.94 3.89 -1.08
CA TYR A 57 4.63 4.47 -0.77
C TYR A 57 3.60 4.03 -1.81
N ALA A 58 2.36 3.77 -1.37
CA ALA A 58 1.25 3.49 -2.26
C ALA A 58 -0.06 4.13 -1.75
N GLU A 59 -0.84 4.70 -2.67
CA GLU A 59 -2.21 5.15 -2.43
C GLU A 59 -3.17 4.15 -3.02
N PHE A 60 -4.01 3.59 -2.15
CA PHE A 60 -4.97 2.55 -2.47
C PHE A 60 -6.39 3.08 -2.28
N LEU A 61 -7.28 2.73 -3.21
CA LEU A 61 -8.69 3.05 -3.14
C LEU A 61 -9.56 1.82 -3.26
N LEU A 62 -10.57 1.80 -2.42
CA LEU A 62 -11.55 0.73 -2.34
C LEU A 62 -12.95 1.31 -2.27
N GLU A 63 -13.77 0.92 -3.24
CA GLU A 63 -15.21 1.17 -3.25
C GLU A 63 -15.92 0.04 -2.50
N GLY A 64 -16.24 0.29 -1.22
CA GLY A 64 -17.00 -0.59 -0.34
C GLY A 64 -16.42 -1.98 -0.05
N GLY A 65 -16.72 -2.49 1.15
CA GLY A 65 -16.38 -3.86 1.54
C GLY A 65 -14.91 -4.02 1.94
N THR A 66 -14.31 -5.17 1.61
CA THR A 66 -13.01 -5.57 2.18
C THR A 66 -12.01 -5.93 1.08
N ALA A 67 -10.77 -5.47 1.24
CA ALA A 67 -9.64 -5.82 0.39
C ALA A 67 -8.44 -6.26 1.24
N VAL A 68 -7.67 -7.22 0.73
CA VAL A 68 -6.35 -7.55 1.24
C VAL A 68 -5.33 -6.93 0.29
N VAL A 69 -4.52 -6.03 0.82
CA VAL A 69 -3.36 -5.47 0.12
C VAL A 69 -2.13 -6.29 0.49
N THR A 70 -1.44 -6.82 -0.52
CA THR A 70 -0.21 -7.57 -0.36
C THR A 70 0.96 -6.78 -0.93
N ILE A 71 2.01 -6.68 -0.13
CA ILE A 71 3.27 -5.98 -0.41
C ILE A 71 4.36 -7.05 -0.47
N GLN A 72 5.11 -7.09 -1.57
CA GLN A 72 6.21 -8.02 -1.74
C GLN A 72 7.53 -7.29 -1.99
N ALA A 73 8.60 -7.73 -1.32
CA ALA A 73 9.98 -7.28 -1.48
C ALA A 73 10.88 -8.52 -1.61
N GLY A 74 11.35 -8.85 -2.81
CA GLY A 74 12.02 -10.13 -3.06
C GLY A 74 11.17 -11.32 -2.63
N THR A 75 11.63 -12.07 -1.63
CA THR A 75 10.92 -13.22 -1.02
C THR A 75 10.08 -12.87 0.20
N LEU A 76 10.11 -11.61 0.67
CA LEU A 76 9.30 -11.14 1.80
C LEU A 76 7.92 -10.75 1.31
N THR A 77 6.88 -11.24 1.98
CA THR A 77 5.48 -10.90 1.70
C THR A 77 4.79 -10.44 2.96
N ARG A 78 4.03 -9.35 2.88
CA ARG A 78 3.17 -8.84 3.95
C ARG A 78 1.79 -8.50 3.42
N SER A 79 0.77 -8.80 4.22
CA SER A 79 -0.64 -8.51 3.87
C SER A 79 -1.28 -7.61 4.92
N LEU A 80 -2.11 -6.68 4.44
CA LEU A 80 -2.87 -5.72 5.23
C LEU A 80 -4.35 -5.83 4.84
N LEU A 81 -5.23 -5.86 5.84
CA LEU A 81 -6.68 -5.89 5.62
C LEU A 81 -7.22 -4.46 5.65
N PHE A 82 -7.94 -4.07 4.59
CA PHE A 82 -8.62 -2.79 4.47
C PHE A 82 -10.12 -2.99 4.36
N HIS A 83 -10.86 -2.14 5.06
CA HIS A 83 -12.32 -2.15 5.07
C HIS A 83 -12.86 -0.77 4.71
N ALA A 84 -13.48 -0.65 3.54
CA ALA A 84 -14.23 0.53 3.16
C ALA A 84 -15.69 0.37 3.61
N PRO A 85 -16.30 1.44 4.16
CA PRO A 85 -17.70 1.42 4.56
C PRO A 85 -18.64 1.17 3.37
#